data_AF-A0A1B7W3T9-F1
#
_entry.id   AF-A0A1B7W3T9-F1
#
_cell.length_a   1.000
_cell.length_b   1.000
_cell.length_c   1.000
_cell.angle_alpha   90.00
_cell.angle_beta   90.00
_cell.angle_gamma   90.00
#
_symmetry.space_group_name_H-M   'P 1'
#
loop_
_entity.id
_entity.type
_entity.pdbx_description
1 polymer ?
#
loop_
_entity_poly.entity_id
_entity_poly.type
_entity_poly.pdbx_seq_one_letter_code
_entity_poly.pdbx_strand_id
1 'polypeptide(L)'
;MASRPTTVALIVAAGAGSRVGGAQPKQFRLVRGKPMLWHSYATLAAHPAIDQVYVVVGAGQEAEAVAALADLKEPILLQGGLTRRESVYLGLKAIATEQTVDQVLIHDAARPFLPANVINDLLDALSLAPGAVPALPVVDSLSRGTDILSETVARENLWRIQTPQA
;
A
#
# COMPACT_ATOMS: atom_id res chain seq x y z
N MET A 1 12.87 14.16 26.52
CA MET A 1 13.04 13.67 25.13
C MET A 1 11.64 13.58 24.54
N ALA A 2 11.36 14.23 23.42
CA ALA A 2 10.05 14.07 22.79
C ALA A 2 9.93 12.61 22.31
N SER A 3 8.81 11.94 22.60
CA SER A 3 8.55 10.62 22.05
C SER A 3 8.47 10.70 20.53
N ARG A 4 9.04 9.71 19.83
CA ARG A 4 8.88 9.63 18.37
C ARG A 4 7.39 9.50 17.99
N PRO A 5 6.96 9.98 16.81
CA PRO A 5 5.60 9.80 16.34
C PRO A 5 5.19 8.32 16.29
N THR A 6 3.95 8.03 16.68
CA THR A 6 3.32 6.72 16.52
C THR A 6 2.97 6.54 15.05
N THR A 7 3.61 5.57 14.40
CA THR A 7 3.51 5.38 12.95
C THR A 7 3.01 3.99 12.64
N VAL A 8 1.93 3.91 11.87
CA VAL A 8 1.35 2.63 11.44
C VAL A 8 1.34 2.50 9.93
N ALA A 9 1.30 1.27 9.43
CA ALA A 9 1.13 0.99 8.02
C ALA A 9 -0.24 0.35 7.76
N LEU A 10 -0.89 0.76 6.68
CA LEU A 10 -2.15 0.21 6.20
C LEU A 10 -1.94 -0.39 4.81
N ILE A 11 -1.88 -1.72 4.72
CA ILE A 11 -1.77 -2.42 3.44
C ILE A 11 -3.18 -2.66 2.89
N VAL A 12 -3.48 -2.12 1.72
CA VAL A 12 -4.75 -2.40 1.03
C VAL A 12 -4.62 -3.59 0.09
N ALA A 13 -5.31 -4.68 0.46
CA ALA A 13 -5.28 -5.97 -0.20
C ALA A 13 -6.68 -6.52 -0.55
N ALA A 14 -7.74 -5.70 -0.45
CA ALA A 14 -9.13 -6.14 -0.69
C ALA A 14 -9.55 -6.25 -2.17
N GLY A 15 -8.65 -5.93 -3.11
CA GLY A 15 -8.98 -5.96 -4.53
C GLY A 15 -9.12 -7.38 -5.08
N ALA A 16 -10.16 -7.64 -5.87
CA ALA A 16 -10.36 -8.93 -6.55
C ALA A 16 -9.32 -9.23 -7.65
N GLY A 17 -8.55 -8.22 -8.09
CA GLY A 17 -7.52 -8.41 -9.12
C GLY A 17 -8.07 -8.69 -10.53
N SER A 18 -9.29 -8.27 -10.84
CA SER A 18 -10.03 -8.56 -12.09
C SER A 18 -9.25 -8.36 -13.40
N ARG A 19 -8.29 -7.42 -13.43
CA ARG A 19 -7.42 -7.15 -14.59
C ARG A 19 -6.33 -8.20 -14.85
N VAL A 20 -5.96 -8.98 -13.83
CA VAL A 20 -4.84 -9.93 -13.89
C VAL A 20 -5.31 -11.32 -14.36
N GLY A 21 -6.63 -11.57 -14.38
CA GLY A 21 -7.25 -12.82 -14.83
C GLY A 21 -6.94 -14.03 -13.93
N GLY A 22 -7.82 -15.03 -13.84
CA GLY A 22 -7.63 -16.25 -13.03
C GLY A 22 -8.43 -16.29 -11.73
N ALA A 23 -8.48 -17.47 -11.10
CA ALA A 23 -9.39 -17.76 -9.98
C ALA A 23 -8.94 -17.17 -8.63
N GLN A 24 -7.63 -17.03 -8.39
CA GLN A 24 -7.11 -16.53 -7.13
C GLN A 24 -6.81 -15.02 -7.19
N PRO A 25 -7.19 -14.23 -6.16
CA PRO A 25 -6.83 -12.82 -6.06
C PRO A 25 -5.32 -12.60 -6.15
N LYS A 26 -4.90 -11.58 -6.90
CA LYS A 26 -3.49 -11.38 -7.28
C LYS A 26 -2.53 -11.23 -6.10
N GLN A 27 -3.00 -10.66 -4.99
CA GLN A 27 -2.22 -10.40 -3.77
C GLN A 27 -1.77 -11.70 -3.07
N PHE A 28 -2.46 -12.81 -3.32
CA PHE A 28 -2.11 -14.12 -2.74
C PHE A 28 -1.28 -14.99 -3.69
N ARG A 29 -1.03 -14.53 -4.92
CA ARG A 29 -0.19 -15.26 -5.87
C ARG A 29 1.27 -15.22 -5.44
N LEU A 30 1.98 -16.31 -5.72
CA LEU A 30 3.39 -16.44 -5.40
C LEU A 30 4.25 -15.59 -6.34
N VAL A 31 5.15 -14.82 -5.73
CA VAL A 31 6.23 -14.08 -6.37
C VAL A 31 7.49 -14.48 -5.61
N ARG A 32 8.48 -15.05 -6.30
CA ARG A 32 9.72 -15.56 -5.66
C ARG A 32 9.43 -16.51 -4.47
N GLY A 33 8.45 -17.40 -4.64
CA GLY A 33 8.11 -18.42 -3.63
C GLY A 33 7.29 -17.95 -2.43
N LYS A 34 6.94 -16.65 -2.35
CA LYS A 34 6.08 -16.08 -1.29
C LYS A 34 4.90 -15.31 -1.87
N PRO A 35 3.73 -15.26 -1.21
CA PRO A 35 2.61 -14.45 -1.67
C PRO A 35 2.99 -12.98 -1.91
N MET A 36 2.37 -12.31 -2.88
CA MET A 36 2.67 -10.91 -3.16
C MET A 36 2.46 -9.99 -1.94
N LEU A 37 1.39 -10.21 -1.17
CA LEU A 37 1.11 -9.54 0.10
C LEU A 37 2.25 -9.73 1.12
N TRP A 38 2.85 -10.91 1.17
CA TRP A 38 3.92 -11.26 2.08
C TRP A 38 5.10 -10.31 1.98
N HIS A 39 5.55 -9.96 0.77
CA HIS A 39 6.71 -9.08 0.59
C HIS A 39 6.47 -7.66 1.11
N SER A 40 5.24 -7.15 0.90
CA SER A 40 4.85 -5.83 1.41
C SER A 40 4.78 -5.83 2.94
N TYR A 41 4.14 -6.85 3.52
CA TYR A 41 3.99 -6.98 4.97
C TYR A 41 5.34 -7.19 5.64
N ALA A 42 6.19 -8.09 5.13
CA ALA A 42 7.51 -8.37 5.68
C ALA A 42 8.38 -7.10 5.77
N THR A 43 8.37 -6.28 4.72
CA THR A 43 9.15 -5.03 4.69
C THR A 43 8.62 -4.03 5.73
N LEU A 44 7.31 -3.79 5.76
CA LEU A 44 6.71 -2.80 6.67
C LEU A 44 6.79 -3.25 8.13
N ALA A 45 6.54 -4.53 8.41
CA ALA A 45 6.56 -5.08 9.77
C ALA A 45 7.98 -5.20 10.35
N ALA A 46 9.01 -5.30 9.51
CA ALA A 46 10.41 -5.31 9.94
C ALA A 46 11.01 -3.91 10.10
N HIS A 47 10.32 -2.86 9.65
CA HIS A 47 10.85 -1.50 9.68
C HIS A 47 10.78 -0.92 11.10
N PRO A 48 11.89 -0.46 11.70
CA PRO A 48 11.94 -0.08 13.13
C PRO A 48 11.10 1.16 13.48
N ALA A 49 10.76 1.97 12.49
CA ALA A 49 9.90 3.14 12.66
C ALA A 49 8.40 2.82 12.53
N ILE A 50 8.00 1.60 12.16
CA ILE A 50 6.60 1.20 12.01
C ILE A 50 6.18 0.40 13.24
N ASP A 51 5.22 0.92 13.99
CA ASP A 51 4.74 0.35 15.25
C ASP A 51 3.79 -0.83 15.04
N GLN A 52 2.93 -0.72 14.02
CA GLN A 52 1.91 -1.73 13.71
C GLN A 52 1.59 -1.74 12.22
N VAL A 53 1.31 -2.93 11.69
CA VAL A 53 0.85 -3.13 10.31
C VAL A 53 -0.57 -3.70 10.33
N TYR A 54 -1.46 -3.00 9.64
CA TYR A 54 -2.84 -3.39 9.37
C TYR A 54 -2.96 -3.86 7.93
N VAL A 55 -3.78 -4.88 7.68
CA VAL A 55 -4.03 -5.40 6.34
C VAL A 55 -5.52 -5.41 6.06
N VAL A 56 -5.95 -4.63 5.09
CA VAL A 56 -7.35 -4.58 4.65
C VAL A 56 -7.58 -5.63 3.57
N VAL A 57 -8.46 -6.59 3.83
CA VAL A 57 -8.76 -7.73 2.95
C VAL A 57 -10.22 -7.71 2.49
N GLY A 58 -10.52 -8.38 1.38
CA GLY A 58 -11.90 -8.51 0.92
C GLY A 58 -12.68 -9.45 1.82
N ALA A 59 -14.00 -9.30 1.88
CA ALA A 59 -14.86 -10.21 2.63
C ALA A 59 -14.63 -11.66 2.17
N GLY A 60 -14.36 -12.57 3.12
CA GLY A 60 -14.09 -13.99 2.85
C GLY A 60 -12.64 -14.30 2.47
N GLN A 61 -11.73 -13.32 2.47
CA GLN A 61 -10.31 -13.49 2.18
C GLN A 61 -9.43 -13.56 3.43
N GLU A 62 -10.03 -13.57 4.63
CA GLU A 62 -9.33 -13.51 5.91
C GLU A 62 -8.42 -14.72 6.10
N ALA A 63 -8.95 -15.92 5.87
CA ALA A 63 -8.18 -17.17 5.98
C ALA A 63 -7.00 -17.22 4.99
N GLU A 64 -7.19 -16.70 3.78
CA GLU A 64 -6.15 -16.63 2.75
C GLU A 64 -5.04 -15.65 3.15
N ALA A 65 -5.40 -14.52 3.76
CA ALA A 65 -4.44 -13.55 4.26
C ALA A 65 -3.64 -14.09 5.46
N VAL A 66 -4.29 -14.77 6.40
CA VAL A 66 -3.60 -15.47 7.51
C VAL A 66 -2.62 -16.49 6.97
N ALA A 67 -3.07 -17.35 6.03
CA ALA A 67 -2.19 -18.35 5.41
C ALA A 67 -1.03 -17.71 4.64
N ALA A 68 -1.28 -16.59 3.95
CA ALA A 68 -0.27 -15.88 3.19
C ALA A 68 0.83 -15.24 4.04
N LEU A 69 0.55 -15.03 5.34
CA LEU A 69 1.43 -14.35 6.30
C LEU A 69 1.84 -15.26 7.48
N ALA A 70 1.59 -16.57 7.38
CA ALA A 70 1.69 -17.51 8.49
C ALA A 70 3.09 -17.65 9.11
N ASP A 71 4.16 -17.29 8.38
CA ASP A 71 5.55 -17.30 8.86
C ASP A 71 6.06 -15.93 9.32
N LEU A 72 5.17 -14.93 9.39
CA LEU A 72 5.45 -13.58 9.90
C LEU A 72 4.65 -13.33 11.17
N LYS A 73 4.89 -12.17 11.82
CA LYS A 73 4.05 -11.71 12.93
C LYS A 73 2.59 -11.65 12.46
N GLU A 74 1.67 -12.04 13.33
CA GLU A 74 0.24 -12.06 13.01
C GLU A 74 -0.24 -10.64 12.61
N PRO A 75 -0.85 -10.47 11.43
CA PRO A 75 -1.37 -9.20 10.98
C PRO A 75 -2.67 -8.85 11.70
N ILE A 76 -2.93 -7.56 11.90
CA ILE A 76 -4.29 -7.10 12.24
C ILE A 76 -5.07 -6.99 10.93
N LEU A 77 -6.00 -7.92 10.72
CA LEU A 77 -6.85 -7.95 9.55
C LEU A 77 -8.07 -7.04 9.73
N LEU A 78 -8.36 -6.26 8.70
CA LEU A 78 -9.51 -5.39 8.62
C LEU A 78 -10.33 -5.72 7.37
N GLN A 79 -11.65 -5.61 7.47
CA GLN A 79 -12.51 -5.83 6.31
C GLN A 79 -12.56 -4.58 5.42
N GLY A 80 -12.29 -4.78 4.13
CA GLY A 80 -12.32 -3.74 3.10
C GLY A 80 -13.70 -3.55 2.47
N GLY A 81 -13.78 -2.49 1.65
CA GLY A 81 -14.97 -2.17 0.87
C GLY A 81 -14.89 -2.68 -0.57
N LEU A 82 -15.88 -2.30 -1.38
CA LEU A 82 -15.96 -2.67 -2.79
C LEU A 82 -14.91 -1.96 -3.66
N THR A 83 -14.44 -0.79 -3.21
CA THR A 83 -13.43 0.00 -3.91
C THR A 83 -12.15 0.14 -3.09
N ARG A 84 -11.03 0.44 -3.76
CA ARG A 84 -9.78 0.80 -3.08
C ARG A 84 -9.99 1.96 -2.11
N ARG A 85 -10.70 3.01 -2.53
CA ARG A 85 -10.96 4.21 -1.71
C ARG A 85 -11.75 3.85 -0.45
N GLU A 86 -12.78 3.03 -0.60
CA GLU A 86 -13.59 2.57 0.53
C GLU A 86 -12.79 1.68 1.48
N SER A 87 -11.94 0.80 0.95
CA SER A 87 -11.03 -0.03 1.74
C SER A 87 -10.05 0.80 2.57
N VAL A 88 -9.47 1.86 1.97
CA VAL A 88 -8.64 2.83 2.70
C VAL A 88 -9.45 3.50 3.81
N TYR A 89 -10.63 4.01 3.49
CA TYR A 89 -11.49 4.71 4.45
C TYR A 89 -11.87 3.83 5.65
N LEU A 90 -12.32 2.59 5.41
CA LEU A 90 -12.67 1.65 6.47
C LEU A 90 -11.45 1.28 7.32
N GLY A 91 -10.30 1.11 6.69
CA GLY A 91 -9.03 0.86 7.38
C GLY A 91 -8.64 2.00 8.32
N LEU A 92 -8.65 3.24 7.83
CA LEU A 92 -8.35 4.42 8.63
C LEU A 92 -9.35 4.62 9.77
N LYS A 93 -10.64 4.37 9.53
CA LYS A 93 -11.69 4.45 10.56
C LYS A 93 -11.46 3.45 11.68
N ALA A 94 -11.07 2.22 11.35
CA ALA A 94 -10.76 1.18 12.34
C ALA A 94 -9.55 1.57 13.19
N ILE A 95 -8.45 2.01 12.55
CA ILE A 95 -7.24 2.48 13.25
C ILE A 95 -7.58 3.60 14.23
N ALA A 96 -8.33 4.62 13.77
CA ALA A 96 -8.72 5.76 14.61
C ALA A 96 -9.64 5.40 15.78
N THR A 97 -10.32 4.25 15.73
CA THR A 97 -11.17 3.75 16.83
C THR A 97 -10.32 3.01 17.87
N GLU A 98 -9.23 2.37 17.45
CA GLU A 98 -8.36 1.58 18.32
C GLU A 98 -7.35 2.45 19.09
N GLN A 99 -6.73 3.42 18.42
CA GLN A 99 -5.67 4.25 19.00
C GLN A 99 -5.48 5.58 18.25
N THR A 100 -4.89 6.53 18.95
CA THR A 100 -4.35 7.74 18.32
C THR A 100 -3.04 7.39 17.62
N VAL A 101 -2.96 7.69 16.32
CA VAL A 101 -1.74 7.53 15.51
C VAL A 101 -1.35 8.88 14.94
N ASP A 102 -0.04 9.16 14.88
CA ASP A 102 0.47 10.41 14.34
C ASP A 102 0.65 10.33 12.82
N GLN A 103 1.00 9.15 12.31
CA GLN A 103 1.34 8.92 10.90
C GLN A 103 0.77 7.59 10.40
N VAL A 104 0.24 7.57 9.17
CA VAL A 104 -0.29 6.36 8.53
C VAL A 104 0.27 6.19 7.12
N LEU A 105 1.02 5.12 6.88
CA LEU A 105 1.55 4.78 5.55
C LEU A 105 0.61 3.82 4.83
N ILE A 106 -0.12 4.30 3.82
CA ILE A 106 -1.07 3.53 3.02
C ILE A 106 -0.36 2.90 1.82
N HIS A 107 -0.23 1.57 1.78
CA HIS A 107 0.50 0.85 0.75
C HIS A 107 -0.36 -0.14 -0.02
N ASP A 108 -0.19 -0.22 -1.34
CA ASP A 108 -0.89 -1.23 -2.14
C ASP A 108 -0.18 -2.59 -2.04
N ALA A 109 -0.89 -3.66 -1.65
CA ALA A 109 -0.34 -5.02 -1.65
C ALA A 109 0.16 -5.47 -3.03
N ALA A 110 -0.32 -4.81 -4.10
CA ALA A 110 0.11 -5.07 -5.48
C ALA A 110 1.54 -4.58 -5.80
N ARG A 111 2.24 -3.96 -4.84
CA ARG A 111 3.59 -3.41 -4.98
C ARG A 111 4.54 -4.11 -4.00
N PRO A 112 4.90 -5.39 -4.28
CA PRO A 112 5.60 -6.24 -3.32
C PRO A 112 7.03 -5.77 -3.01
N PHE A 113 7.67 -5.03 -3.90
CA PHE A 113 9.08 -4.64 -3.78
C PHE A 113 9.21 -3.21 -3.26
N LEU A 114 8.82 -2.98 -2.01
CA LEU A 114 9.01 -1.72 -1.31
C LEU A 114 10.43 -1.70 -0.70
N PRO A 115 11.33 -0.80 -1.14
CA PRO A 115 12.63 -0.64 -0.49
C PRO A 115 12.48 0.07 0.87
N ALA A 116 13.26 -0.33 1.88
CA ALA A 116 13.22 0.29 3.20
C ALA A 116 13.60 1.78 3.18
N ASN A 117 14.52 2.20 2.29
CA ASN A 117 14.89 3.60 2.17
C ASN A 117 13.73 4.48 1.70
N VAL A 118 12.79 3.96 0.91
CA VAL A 118 11.58 4.70 0.52
C VAL A 118 10.70 4.98 1.73
N ILE A 119 10.69 4.11 2.73
CA ILE A 119 9.97 4.34 4.00
C ILE A 119 10.68 5.46 4.78
N ASN A 120 12.00 5.42 4.91
CA ASN A 120 12.77 6.47 5.58
C ASN A 120 12.57 7.85 4.92
N ASP A 121 12.74 7.92 3.60
CA ASP A 121 12.58 9.17 2.83
C ASP A 121 11.15 9.74 2.99
N LEU A 122 10.15 8.87 3.08
CA LEU A 122 8.77 9.26 3.32
C LEU A 122 8.57 9.85 4.72
N LEU A 123 9.10 9.20 5.76
CA LEU A 123 9.03 9.69 7.14
C LEU A 123 9.78 11.01 7.32
N ASP A 124 10.94 11.17 6.68
CA ASP A 124 11.69 12.42 6.67
C ASP A 124 10.87 13.54 6.00
N ALA A 125 10.20 13.25 4.88
CA ALA A 125 9.32 14.22 4.23
C ALA A 125 8.12 14.64 5.10
N LEU A 126 7.55 13.72 5.89
CA LEU A 126 6.46 14.03 6.83
C LEU A 126 6.90 14.94 7.98
N SER A 127 8.20 15.04 8.26
CA SER A 127 8.70 16.04 9.22
C SER A 127 8.63 17.47 8.69
N LEU A 128 8.49 17.63 7.37
CA LEU A 128 8.48 18.91 6.66
C LEU A 128 7.10 19.28 6.10
N ALA A 129 6.21 18.30 5.93
CA ALA A 129 4.92 18.47 5.28
C ALA A 129 3.85 17.58 5.94
N PRO A 130 2.55 17.97 5.88
CA PRO A 130 1.46 17.19 6.46
C PRO A 130 1.16 15.88 5.71
N GLY A 131 1.79 15.65 4.56
CA GLY A 131 1.63 14.44 3.76
C GLY A 131 2.70 14.35 2.67
N ALA A 132 3.01 13.14 2.25
CA ALA A 132 4.06 12.83 1.29
C ALA A 132 3.72 11.57 0.47
N VAL A 133 4.30 11.50 -0.72
CA VAL A 133 4.11 10.35 -1.62
C VAL A 133 5.34 10.14 -2.52
N PRO A 134 5.86 8.91 -2.65
CA PRO A 134 6.90 8.61 -3.61
C PRO A 134 6.33 8.72 -5.03
N ALA A 135 7.11 9.34 -5.91
CA ALA A 135 6.73 9.52 -7.30
C ALA A 135 7.94 9.36 -8.22
N LEU A 136 7.68 8.92 -9.45
CA LEU A 136 8.69 8.79 -10.50
C LEU A 136 8.35 9.76 -11.64
N PRO A 137 9.31 10.46 -12.25
CA PRO A 137 9.03 11.30 -13.40
C PRO A 137 8.49 10.45 -14.57
N VAL A 138 7.60 11.03 -15.38
CA VAL A 138 7.15 10.38 -16.61
C VAL A 138 8.28 10.42 -17.65
N VAL A 139 8.74 9.26 -18.09
CA VAL A 139 9.78 9.11 -19.12
C VAL A 139 9.25 8.64 -20.45
N ASP A 140 8.03 8.13 -20.51
CA ASP A 140 7.43 7.67 -21.76
C ASP A 140 6.76 8.84 -22.50
N SER A 141 6.71 8.76 -23.83
CA SER A 141 5.88 9.67 -24.63
C SER A 141 4.40 9.45 -24.30
N LEU A 142 3.67 10.51 -24.02
CA LEU A 142 2.25 10.45 -23.69
C LEU A 142 1.39 10.94 -24.85
N SER A 143 0.25 10.30 -25.07
CA SER A 143 -0.81 10.81 -25.91
C SER A 143 -2.15 10.73 -25.20
N ARG A 144 -3.01 11.73 -25.40
CA ARG A 144 -4.40 11.74 -24.96
C ARG A 144 -5.24 11.15 -26.08
N GLY A 145 -6.06 10.15 -25.75
CA GLY A 145 -6.95 9.47 -26.70
C GLY A 145 -7.83 8.45 -25.97
N THR A 146 -8.79 7.88 -26.70
CA THR A 146 -9.59 6.73 -26.22
C THR A 146 -9.05 5.45 -26.84
N ASP A 147 -9.49 5.13 -28.06
CA ASP A 147 -9.09 3.94 -28.81
C ASP A 147 -7.98 4.23 -29.84
N ILE A 148 -7.85 5.50 -30.24
CA ILE A 148 -6.83 6.01 -31.15
C ILE A 148 -6.03 7.14 -30.49
N LEU A 149 -4.75 7.24 -30.84
CA LEU A 149 -3.89 8.35 -30.42
C LEU A 149 -4.42 9.65 -31.03
N SER A 150 -4.40 10.75 -30.26
CA SER A 150 -4.88 12.06 -30.73
C SER A 150 -3.86 13.16 -30.44
N GLU A 151 -3.79 13.66 -29.21
CA GLU A 151 -2.93 14.79 -28.83
C GLU A 151 -1.67 14.27 -28.14
N THR A 152 -0.48 14.80 -28.47
CA THR A 152 0.73 14.50 -27.68
C THR A 152 0.73 15.33 -26.40
N VAL A 153 0.94 14.70 -25.26
CA VAL A 153 0.98 15.37 -23.96
C VAL A 153 2.42 15.59 -23.54
N ALA A 154 2.75 16.84 -23.19
CA ALA A 154 4.02 17.23 -22.57
C ALA A 154 4.23 16.41 -21.29
N ARG A 155 5.35 15.69 -21.20
CA ARG A 155 5.68 14.84 -20.05
C ARG A 155 6.44 15.60 -18.95
N GLU A 156 6.90 16.80 -19.27
CA GLU A 156 7.60 17.70 -18.36
C GLU A 156 6.72 17.97 -17.13
N ASN A 157 7.30 17.88 -15.94
CA ASN A 157 6.61 18.06 -14.67
C ASN A 157 5.45 17.07 -14.39
N LEU A 158 5.34 15.98 -15.15
CA LEU A 158 4.40 14.89 -14.85
C LEU A 158 5.09 13.77 -14.08
N TRP A 159 4.34 13.24 -13.11
CA TRP A 159 4.85 12.23 -12.17
C TRP A 159 3.89 11.05 -12.06
N ARG A 160 4.45 9.85 -11.98
CA ARG A 160 3.78 8.59 -11.69
C ARG A 160 3.79 8.33 -10.20
N ILE A 161 2.66 8.56 -9.57
CA ILE A 161 2.47 8.32 -8.14
C ILE A 161 2.64 6.83 -7.80
N GLN A 162 3.40 6.56 -6.73
CA GLN A 162 3.60 5.24 -6.15
C GLN A 162 2.95 5.17 -4.75
N THR A 163 3.19 4.08 -4.02
CA THR A 163 2.84 3.92 -2.60
C THR A 163 4.07 3.34 -1.87
N PRO A 164 4.23 3.54 -0.55
CA PRO A 164 3.25 4.06 0.43
C PRO A 164 2.89 5.54 0.27
N GLN A 165 1.68 5.95 0.60
CA GLN A 165 1.28 7.37 0.71
C GLN A 165 1.00 7.67 2.17
N ALA A 166 1.47 8.81 2.68
CA ALA A 166 1.34 9.16 4.10
C ALA A 166 0.92 10.61 4.30
#